data_AF-A0AAD7ZSD1-F1
#
_entry.id   AF-A0AAD7ZSD1-F1
#
_cell.length_a   1.000
_cell.length_b   1.000
_cell.length_c   1.000
_cell.angle_alpha   90.00
_cell.angle_beta   90.00
_cell.angle_gamma   90.00
#
_symmetry.space_group_name_H-M   'P 1'
#
loop_
_entity.id
_entity.type
_entity.pdbx_description
1 polymer ?
#
loop_
_entity_poly.entity_id
_entity_poly.type
_entity_poly.pdbx_seq_one_letter_code
_entity_poly.pdbx_strand_id
1 'polypeptide(L)' 'MAVSPEQGARNRRGSSSSMEEDDGTSVELYVYDLTKGAARVMSQMFLGRQIDGIWHTAIVVYGREYFFGAAGIQKCRPI' A
#
# COMPACT_ATOMS: atom_id res chain seq x y z
N MET A 1 -47.56 52.72 -19.90
CA MET A 1 -47.96 51.71 -20.90
C MET A 1 -46.72 51.28 -21.65
N ALA A 2 -46.13 50.15 -21.25
CA ALA A 2 -45.34 49.24 -22.07
C ALA A 2 -45.11 47.99 -21.20
N VAL A 3 -45.42 46.84 -21.79
CA VAL A 3 -45.61 45.52 -21.18
C VAL A 3 -44.31 44.71 -21.13
N SER A 4 -44.18 43.81 -20.14
CA SER A 4 -43.17 42.74 -20.01
C SER A 4 -43.27 41.69 -21.16
N PRO A 5 -42.35 40.72 -21.35
CA PRO A 5 -42.15 39.59 -20.41
C PRO A 5 -40.73 38.95 -20.33
N GLU A 6 -40.61 38.14 -19.26
CA GLU A 6 -39.78 36.96 -18.99
C GLU A 6 -38.75 36.46 -20.03
N GLN A 7 -37.55 36.07 -19.56
CA GLN A 7 -37.11 34.66 -19.50
C GLN A 7 -35.68 34.50 -18.98
N GLY A 8 -35.47 33.40 -18.24
CA GLY A 8 -34.29 33.15 -17.44
C GLY A 8 -33.07 32.62 -18.19
N ALA A 9 -31.93 32.78 -17.55
CA ALA A 9 -30.77 31.94 -17.75
C ALA A 9 -30.04 31.83 -16.41
N ARG A 10 -30.49 30.86 -15.60
CA ARG A 10 -29.74 30.35 -14.45
C ARG A 10 -28.40 29.86 -15.01
N ASN A 11 -27.35 30.67 -14.85
CA ASN A 11 -25.99 30.32 -15.22
C ASN A 11 -25.53 29.15 -14.32
N ARG A 12 -25.84 27.92 -14.76
CA ARG A 12 -25.22 26.71 -14.26
C ARG A 12 -23.78 26.75 -14.73
N ARG A 13 -22.94 27.46 -13.96
CA ARG A 13 -21.49 27.33 -14.08
C ARG A 13 -21.20 25.84 -14.04
N GLY A 14 -20.63 25.39 -15.16
CA GLY A 14 -20.34 24.00 -15.44
C GLY A 14 -19.68 23.34 -14.24
N SER A 15 -20.14 22.13 -13.98
CA SER A 15 -19.48 21.15 -13.13
C SER A 15 -17.97 21.27 -13.30
N SER A 16 -17.30 21.69 -12.22
CA SER A 16 -15.90 21.33 -11.99
C SER A 16 -15.83 19.82 -12.15
N SER A 17 -15.34 19.34 -13.28
CA SER A 17 -14.90 17.95 -13.39
C SER A 17 -13.72 17.84 -12.44
N SER A 18 -14.02 17.47 -11.20
CA SER A 18 -13.01 16.96 -10.28
C SER A 18 -12.34 15.83 -11.01
N MET A 19 -11.10 16.07 -11.45
CA MET A 19 -10.21 14.98 -11.82
C MET A 19 -10.16 14.12 -10.56
N GLU A 20 -10.75 12.94 -10.61
CA GLU A 20 -10.50 11.92 -9.61
C GLU A 20 -9.01 11.61 -9.74
N GLU A 21 -8.20 12.25 -8.89
CA GLU A 21 -6.86 11.76 -8.62
C GLU A 21 -7.05 10.30 -8.23
N ASP A 22 -6.49 9.40 -9.03
CA ASP A 22 -6.23 8.03 -8.59
C ASP A 22 -5.35 8.20 -7.35
N ASP A 23 -5.97 8.29 -6.17
CA ASP A 23 -5.31 8.33 -4.86
C ASP A 23 -4.78 6.93 -4.57
N GLY A 24 -3.88 6.49 -5.46
CA GLY A 24 -3.24 5.21 -5.41
C GLY A 24 -2.59 5.08 -4.05
N THR A 25 -3.10 4.17 -3.23
CA THR A 25 -2.51 3.92 -1.93
C THR A 25 -1.15 3.25 -2.14
N SER A 26 -0.09 3.84 -1.60
CA SER A 26 1.24 3.20 -1.59
C SER A 26 1.16 1.85 -0.86
N VAL A 27 1.62 0.80 -1.54
CA VAL A 27 1.73 -0.56 -0.99
C VAL A 27 3.19 -0.96 -1.10
N GLU A 28 3.81 -1.23 0.04
CA GLU A 28 5.22 -1.62 0.12
C GLU A 28 5.35 -3.07 0.58
N LEU A 29 6.34 -3.77 0.05
CA LEU A 29 6.73 -5.11 0.50
C LEU A 29 7.98 -5.00 1.37
N TYR A 30 7.81 -5.27 2.67
CA TYR A 30 8.92 -5.41 3.58
C TYR A 30 9.47 -6.84 3.49
N VAL A 31 10.79 -6.97 3.39
CA VAL A 31 11.50 -8.25 3.28
C VAL A 31 12.54 -8.34 4.40
N TYR A 32 12.41 -9.36 5.23
CA TYR A 32 13.28 -9.59 6.39
C TYR A 32 14.07 -10.89 6.20
N ASP A 33 15.38 -10.83 6.41
CA ASP A 33 16.16 -12.04 6.68
C ASP A 33 16.08 -12.38 8.16
N LEU A 34 15.30 -13.41 8.50
CA LEU A 34 15.14 -13.89 9.88
C LEU A 34 16.45 -14.37 10.49
N THR A 35 17.44 -14.72 9.66
CA THR A 35 18.75 -15.17 10.13
C THR A 35 19.75 -14.06 10.35
N LYS A 36 19.43 -12.81 9.96
CA LYS A 36 20.31 -11.65 10.07
C LYS A 36 21.70 -11.90 9.43
N GLY A 37 21.72 -12.53 8.26
CA GLY A 37 22.91 -12.86 7.49
C GLY A 37 23.55 -14.20 7.85
N ALA A 38 23.09 -14.91 8.90
CA ALA A 38 23.68 -16.18 9.31
C ALA A 38 23.48 -17.28 8.26
N ALA A 39 22.32 -17.32 7.58
CA ALA A 39 22.08 -18.28 6.50
C ALA A 39 23.18 -18.19 5.43
N ARG A 40 23.52 -16.96 5.00
CA ARG A 40 24.55 -16.72 3.99
C ARG A 40 25.94 -17.26 4.37
N VAL A 41 26.27 -17.33 5.65
CA VAL A 41 27.60 -17.80 6.11
C VAL A 41 27.59 -19.29 6.45
N MET A 42 26.49 -19.79 7.01
CA MET A 42 26.46 -21.10 7.65
C MET A 42 25.69 -22.16 6.86
N SER A 43 24.90 -21.78 5.85
CA SER A 43 23.97 -22.71 5.18
C SER A 43 24.67 -23.90 4.54
N GLN A 44 25.84 -23.69 3.92
CA GLN A 44 26.57 -24.78 3.28
C GLN A 44 26.96 -25.87 4.28
N MET A 45 27.32 -25.49 5.51
CA MET A 45 27.70 -26.44 6.56
C MET A 45 26.50 -27.21 7.11
N PHE A 46 25.39 -26.53 7.39
CA PHE A 46 24.24 -27.15 8.05
C PHE A 46 23.24 -27.81 7.09
N LEU A 47 23.07 -27.27 5.89
CA LEU A 47 22.08 -27.73 4.90
C LEU A 47 22.74 -28.47 3.72
N GLY A 48 24.07 -28.44 3.62
CA GLY A 48 24.80 -28.92 2.42
C GLY A 48 24.55 -28.06 1.18
N ARG A 49 23.88 -26.91 1.33
CA ARG A 49 23.45 -26.03 0.25
C ARG A 49 23.60 -24.58 0.66
N GLN A 50 24.11 -23.77 -0.26
CA GLN A 50 24.19 -22.33 -0.11
C GLN A 50 22.81 -21.68 -0.29
N ILE A 51 22.39 -20.86 0.68
CA ILE A 51 21.20 -19.99 0.60
C ILE A 51 21.55 -18.61 1.18
N ASP A 52 20.90 -17.56 0.68
CA ASP A 52 21.22 -16.18 1.07
C ASP A 52 20.49 -15.70 2.34
N GLY A 53 19.39 -16.35 2.72
CA GLY A 53 18.53 -15.90 3.82
C GLY A 53 17.36 -16.83 4.09
N ILE A 54 16.74 -16.67 5.25
CA ILE A 54 15.40 -17.21 5.52
C ILE A 54 14.45 -16.02 5.51
N TRP A 55 13.70 -15.89 4.43
CA TRP A 55 12.90 -14.71 4.14
C TRP A 55 11.54 -14.75 4.84
N HIS A 56 11.22 -13.67 5.54
CA HIS A 56 9.86 -13.35 5.99
C HIS A 56 9.43 -12.03 5.36
N THR A 57 8.16 -11.91 4.99
CA THR A 57 7.66 -10.74 4.28
C THR A 57 6.40 -10.19 4.93
N ALA A 58 6.22 -8.88 4.82
CA ALA A 58 5.02 -8.20 5.25
C ALA A 58 4.61 -7.12 4.25
N ILE A 59 3.31 -6.83 4.20
CA ILE A 59 2.75 -5.74 3.38
C ILE A 59 2.58 -4.52 4.27
N VAL A 60 3.14 -3.38 3.86
CA VAL A 60 2.92 -2.09 4.50
C VAL A 60 1.96 -1.28 3.65
N VAL A 61 0.81 -0.96 4.22
CA VAL A 61 -0.24 -0.18 3.57
C VAL A 61 -1.07 0.54 4.66
N TYR A 62 -1.58 1.73 4.36
CA TYR A 62 -2.37 2.53 5.32
C TYR A 62 -1.67 2.76 6.68
N GLY A 63 -0.34 2.92 6.66
CA GLY A 63 0.46 3.16 7.87
C GLY A 63 0.50 1.97 8.84
N ARG A 64 0.27 0.75 8.35
CA ARG A 64 0.32 -0.50 9.12
C ARG A 64 1.04 -1.57 8.33
N GLU A 65 1.75 -2.41 9.05
CA GLU A 65 2.37 -3.62 8.52
C GLU A 65 1.46 -4.82 8.78
N TYR A 66 1.29 -5.67 7.77
CA TYR A 66 0.44 -6.85 7.78
C TYR A 66 1.24 -8.07 7.36
N PHE A 67 1.11 -9.17 8.11
CA PHE A 67 1.77 -10.43 7.80
C PHE A 67 0.94 -11.62 8.28
N PHE A 68 1.24 -12.81 7.75
CA PHE A 68 0.62 -14.06 8.18
C PHE A 68 1.58 -14.84 9.09
N GLY A 69 1.09 -15.26 10.25
CA GLY A 69 1.85 -16.05 11.22
C GLY A 69 1.03 -17.19 11.82
N ALA A 70 1.54 -17.81 12.87
CA ALA A 70 0.91 -18.98 13.49
C ALA A 70 -0.53 -18.71 14.00
N ALA A 71 -0.82 -17.48 14.41
CA ALA A 71 -2.15 -17.05 14.86
C ALA A 71 -3.03 -16.48 13.73
N GLY A 72 -2.65 -16.65 12.46
CA GLY A 72 -3.33 -16.07 11.31
C GLY A 72 -2.80 -14.69 10.92
N ILE A 73 -3.71 -13.83 10.43
CA ILE A 73 -3.38 -12.47 9.97
C ILE A 73 -3.10 -11.58 11.18
N GLN A 74 -1.92 -10.96 11.20
CA GLN A 74 -1.47 -10.06 12.25
C GLN A 74 -1.08 -8.71 11.67
N LYS A 75 -1.07 -7.68 12.52
CA LYS A 75 -0.64 -6.33 12.15
C LYS A 75 0.14 -5.62 13.25
N CYS A 76 1.08 -4.76 12.86
CA CYS A 76 1.88 -3.94 13.77
C CYS A 76 2.16 -2.55 13.19
N ARG A 77 2.87 -1.71 13.96
CA ARG A 77 3.48 -0.50 13.43
C ARG A 77 4.70 -0.91 12.59
N PRO A 78 4.91 -0.32 11.40
CA PRO A 78 6.13 -0.53 10.62
C PRO A 78 7.36 -0.12 11.43
N ILE A 79 8.45 -0.88 11.27
CA ILE A 79 9.78 -0.64 11.88
C ILE A 79 10.67 0.24 11.01
#